data_AF-A0A380YKC3-F1
#
_entry.id   AF-A0A380YKC3-F1
#
_cell.length_a   1.000
_cell.length_b   1.000
_cell.length_c   1.000
_cell.angle_alpha   90.00
_cell.angle_beta   90.00
_cell.angle_gamma   90.00
#
_symmetry.space_group_name_H-M   'P 1'
#
loop_
_entity.id
_entity.type
_entity.pdbx_description
1 polymer ?
#
loop_
_entity_poly.entity_id
_entity_poly.type
_entity_poly.pdbx_seq_one_letter_code
_entity_poly.pdbx_strand_id
1 'polypeptide(L)'
;MYRGGCFLHMPPGTDKTEYMRKSLLVLPFLLLLSAGFSVAQEPLPRDTAAVKVYFQQGQATLDSTFRDNGSRLDSFSRRLASFRGDTTFQIRSVRVVSGASPEGSSKINRSLSERRATAIRSYLEKRVSLDGHAFEVESPGVDWEGLASLVESSDMSYRDEVLEILYHTPEFVIREGKVVDSRQRQLGMLHGGEPWCYMEERFFPELRASGVLVVVETGREDTSSPEPVAPPRDTVVVEHRDTVEVIRRDTMDVLCPIVPARKPFYMSLKTNLLYDVALVPNIGAEFYLGRGWSLGGNWMYAWWNSKKRHNYWRLYGGELEIRKYFGRRAAEKPLTGHHLGLYGQLFTYDFELGGTGYMGGKPGGTLWEKMNYAVGLEYGYSLPVARRLNLDFVIGLGYWGGEYHTYDPVDDHYVWKETRQRHWFGPTKAEISLVWLIGRGNYNEKKGGKR
;
A
#
# COMPACT_ATOMS: atom_id res chain seq x y z
N MET A 1 -39.62 24.63 -35.16
CA MET A 1 -39.51 23.32 -35.83
C MET A 1 -38.27 22.63 -35.28
N TYR A 2 -38.39 22.01 -34.09
CA TYR A 2 -37.27 21.34 -33.42
C TYR A 2 -37.21 19.88 -33.88
N ARG A 3 -36.10 19.48 -34.51
CA ARG A 3 -35.80 18.08 -34.84
C ARG A 3 -35.33 17.37 -33.59
N GLY A 4 -36.20 16.56 -32.99
CA GLY A 4 -35.83 15.58 -31.95
C GLY A 4 -35.18 14.36 -32.61
N GLY A 5 -33.94 14.06 -32.22
CA GLY A 5 -33.26 12.81 -32.58
C GLY A 5 -33.33 11.83 -31.43
N CYS A 6 -34.22 10.84 -31.53
CA CYS A 6 -34.17 9.62 -30.72
C CYS A 6 -33.16 8.66 -31.33
N PHE A 7 -32.09 8.31 -30.61
CA PHE A 7 -31.26 7.16 -30.97
C PHE A 7 -30.67 6.52 -29.71
N LEU A 8 -31.25 5.39 -29.30
CA LEU A 8 -30.56 4.30 -28.61
C LEU A 8 -31.35 3.02 -28.90
N HIS A 9 -31.04 2.40 -30.04
CA HIS A 9 -31.47 1.04 -30.36
C HIS A 9 -30.33 0.10 -29.90
N MET A 10 -30.56 -0.68 -28.84
CA MET A 10 -29.68 -1.81 -28.49
C MET A 10 -30.22 -3.09 -29.13
N PRO A 11 -29.36 -3.96 -29.68
CA PRO A 11 -29.78 -5.24 -30.23
C PRO A 11 -30.23 -6.21 -29.12
N PRO A 12 -31.18 -7.12 -29.38
CA PRO A 12 -31.67 -8.06 -28.39
C PRO A 12 -30.79 -9.31 -28.33
N GLY A 13 -30.62 -9.84 -27.12
CA GLY A 13 -30.11 -11.20 -26.89
C GLY A 13 -28.70 -11.27 -26.32
N THR A 14 -28.60 -11.20 -25.00
CA THR A 14 -27.64 -12.00 -24.22
C THR A 14 -28.18 -12.14 -22.81
N ASP A 15 -28.05 -13.35 -22.29
CA ASP A 15 -28.80 -13.91 -21.18
C ASP A 15 -28.56 -13.17 -19.85
N LYS A 16 -29.63 -12.92 -19.09
CA LYS A 16 -29.69 -11.95 -17.98
C LYS A 16 -29.36 -12.51 -16.60
N THR A 17 -28.70 -13.66 -16.50
CA THR A 17 -28.60 -14.39 -15.21
C THR A 17 -27.18 -14.62 -14.70
N GLU A 18 -26.14 -14.17 -15.40
CA GLU A 18 -24.74 -14.50 -15.03
C GLU A 18 -23.93 -13.33 -14.45
N TYR A 19 -24.45 -12.09 -14.50
CA TYR A 19 -23.71 -10.88 -14.11
C TYR A 19 -23.98 -10.36 -12.68
N MET A 20 -24.95 -10.92 -11.95
CA MET A 20 -25.36 -10.39 -10.63
C MET A 20 -24.80 -11.14 -9.41
N ARG A 21 -23.78 -11.98 -9.59
CA ARG A 21 -23.17 -12.74 -8.48
C ARG A 21 -21.66 -12.53 -8.29
N LYS A 22 -21.07 -11.52 -8.93
CA LYS A 22 -19.60 -11.31 -8.99
C LYS A 22 -19.09 -9.95 -8.45
N SER A 23 -19.86 -9.19 -7.67
CA SER A 23 -19.37 -7.88 -7.19
C SER A 23 -19.61 -7.62 -5.70
N LEU A 24 -19.22 -8.57 -4.87
CA LEU A 24 -19.06 -8.35 -3.44
C LEU A 24 -17.72 -8.94 -3.03
N LEU A 25 -16.87 -8.12 -2.39
CA LEU A 25 -15.47 -8.40 -1.94
C LEU A 25 -14.47 -8.19 -3.10
N VAL A 26 -13.42 -7.37 -3.03
CA VAL A 26 -12.50 -7.06 -1.92
C VAL A 26 -11.92 -5.64 -2.06
N LEU A 27 -11.65 -5.10 -0.89
CA LEU A 27 -11.10 -3.81 -0.52
C LEU A 27 -9.57 -3.69 -0.80
N PRO A 28 -9.03 -2.48 -1.03
CA PRO A 28 -7.65 -2.27 -1.47
C PRO A 28 -6.65 -2.41 -0.31
N PHE A 29 -5.61 -3.23 -0.51
CA PHE A 29 -4.37 -3.24 0.30
C PHE A 29 -3.13 -2.91 -0.57
N LEU A 30 -3.35 -2.33 -1.75
CA LEU A 30 -2.41 -2.38 -2.89
C LEU A 30 -1.62 -1.08 -3.14
N LEU A 31 -1.36 -0.27 -2.11
CA LEU A 31 -0.57 0.97 -2.26
C LEU A 31 0.72 1.04 -1.43
N LEU A 32 1.17 -0.07 -0.85
CA LEU A 32 2.49 -0.16 -0.19
C LEU A 32 3.38 -1.34 -0.62
N LEU A 33 2.97 -2.09 -1.64
CA LEU A 33 3.79 -3.13 -2.27
C LEU A 33 4.02 -2.91 -3.78
N SER A 34 3.52 -1.80 -4.35
CA SER A 34 3.81 -1.39 -5.72
C SER A 34 5.18 -0.69 -5.89
N ALA A 35 6.15 -0.99 -5.03
CA ALA A 35 7.57 -0.92 -5.42
C ALA A 35 7.92 -2.13 -6.30
N GLY A 36 7.04 -2.45 -7.26
CA GLY A 36 7.31 -3.33 -8.38
C GLY A 36 7.93 -2.47 -9.47
N PHE A 37 9.24 -2.60 -9.60
CA PHE A 37 10.03 -2.04 -10.69
C PHE A 37 9.43 -2.44 -12.03
N SER A 38 8.61 -1.57 -12.62
CA SER A 38 8.48 -1.47 -14.06
C SER A 38 9.69 -0.71 -14.58
N VAL A 39 10.31 -1.18 -15.65
CA VAL A 39 11.55 -0.65 -16.21
C VAL A 39 11.31 0.75 -16.78
N ALA A 40 11.40 1.74 -15.90
CA ALA A 40 12.04 3.02 -16.13
C ALA A 40 13.01 3.16 -14.95
N GLN A 41 14.30 3.35 -15.22
CA GLN A 41 15.32 3.52 -14.19
C GLN A 41 15.02 4.79 -13.38
N GLU A 42 14.17 4.69 -12.35
CA GLU A 42 14.27 5.59 -11.23
C GLU A 42 15.60 5.28 -10.52
N PRO A 43 16.47 6.28 -10.28
CA PRO A 43 17.69 6.05 -9.55
C PRO A 43 17.29 5.58 -8.15
N LEU A 44 17.65 4.34 -7.81
CA LEU A 44 17.64 3.86 -6.43
C LEU A 44 18.16 4.98 -5.53
N PRO A 45 17.55 5.23 -4.36
CA PRO A 45 18.11 6.14 -3.38
C PRO A 45 19.61 5.88 -3.26
N ARG A 46 20.42 6.95 -3.19
CA ARG A 46 21.89 6.85 -3.15
C ARG A 46 22.38 5.80 -2.14
N ASP A 47 21.58 5.59 -1.11
CA ASP A 47 21.90 4.84 0.11
C ASP A 47 21.34 3.40 0.11
N THR A 48 20.88 2.85 -1.02
CA THR A 48 20.34 1.46 -1.07
C THR A 48 20.89 0.65 -2.23
N ALA A 49 21.51 -0.51 -1.97
CA ALA A 49 21.96 -1.46 -2.99
C ALA A 49 21.00 -2.66 -3.12
N ALA A 50 20.65 -3.04 -4.35
CA ALA A 50 19.81 -4.20 -4.63
C ALA A 50 20.41 -5.08 -5.72
N VAL A 51 20.17 -6.39 -5.65
CA VAL A 51 20.49 -7.34 -6.72
C VAL A 51 19.47 -8.46 -6.78
N LYS A 52 19.10 -8.86 -8.01
CA LYS A 52 18.28 -10.05 -8.28
C LYS A 52 19.18 -11.14 -8.86
N VAL A 53 19.12 -12.33 -8.28
CA VAL A 53 19.92 -13.50 -8.62
C VAL A 53 19.00 -14.62 -9.10
N TYR A 54 19.33 -15.25 -10.22
CA TYR A 54 18.52 -16.28 -10.84
C TYR A 54 19.06 -17.69 -10.56
N PHE A 55 18.17 -18.68 -10.55
CA PHE A 55 18.49 -20.07 -10.31
C PHE A 55 17.90 -20.94 -11.41
N GLN A 56 18.56 -22.06 -11.69
CA GLN A 56 17.97 -23.08 -12.54
C GLN A 56 16.76 -23.72 -11.83
N GLN A 57 15.87 -24.33 -12.62
CA GLN A 57 14.68 -25.00 -12.11
C GLN A 57 15.07 -26.08 -11.08
N GLY A 58 14.41 -26.07 -9.91
CA GLY A 58 14.68 -27.03 -8.82
C GLY A 58 16.06 -26.89 -8.13
N GLN A 59 16.91 -25.95 -8.54
CA GLN A 59 18.24 -25.76 -7.99
C GLN A 59 18.29 -24.60 -6.99
N ALA A 60 19.10 -24.77 -5.94
CA ALA A 60 19.43 -23.74 -4.96
C ALA A 60 20.91 -23.31 -5.01
N THR A 61 21.71 -23.97 -5.83
CA THR A 61 23.14 -23.65 -5.99
C THR A 61 23.28 -22.34 -6.76
N LEU A 62 24.08 -21.44 -6.22
CA LEU A 62 24.42 -20.19 -6.86
C LEU A 62 25.41 -20.45 -8.00
N ASP A 63 24.96 -20.28 -9.24
CA ASP A 63 25.78 -20.37 -10.44
C ASP A 63 26.01 -18.97 -11.02
N SER A 64 27.26 -18.52 -11.02
CA SER A 64 27.65 -17.21 -11.57
C SER A 64 27.58 -17.15 -13.09
N THR A 65 27.61 -18.30 -13.78
CA THR A 65 27.53 -18.39 -15.24
C THR A 65 26.10 -18.47 -15.76
N PHE A 66 25.14 -18.76 -14.88
CA PHE A 66 23.74 -18.81 -15.25
C PHE A 66 23.19 -17.40 -15.46
N ARG A 67 22.74 -17.13 -16.69
CA ARG A 67 22.33 -15.80 -17.15
C ARG A 67 23.47 -14.79 -16.86
N ASP A 68 23.18 -13.67 -16.21
CA ASP A 68 24.18 -12.64 -15.87
C ASP A 68 24.48 -12.59 -14.37
N ASN A 69 24.30 -13.69 -13.63
CA ASN A 69 24.46 -13.70 -12.19
C ASN A 69 25.83 -13.19 -11.74
N GLY A 70 26.92 -13.58 -12.40
CA GLY A 70 28.27 -13.10 -12.12
C GLY A 70 28.36 -11.58 -12.20
N SER A 71 28.03 -11.01 -13.36
CA SER A 71 28.04 -9.57 -13.59
C SER A 71 27.14 -8.79 -12.61
N ARG A 72 25.97 -9.34 -12.26
CA ARG A 72 25.03 -8.77 -11.30
C ARG A 72 25.62 -8.73 -9.89
N LEU A 73 26.16 -9.85 -9.44
CA LEU A 73 26.80 -9.97 -8.13
C LEU A 73 28.07 -9.14 -8.01
N ASP A 74 28.86 -9.03 -9.09
CA ASP A 74 30.08 -8.20 -9.12
C ASP A 74 29.72 -6.70 -9.06
N SER A 75 28.70 -6.29 -9.80
CA SER A 75 28.20 -4.91 -9.76
C SER A 75 27.63 -4.56 -8.39
N PHE A 76 26.90 -5.49 -7.78
CA PHE A 76 26.41 -5.36 -6.42
C PHE A 76 27.54 -5.28 -5.39
N SER A 77 28.56 -6.14 -5.51
CA SER A 77 29.72 -6.15 -4.61
C SER A 77 30.53 -4.85 -4.71
N ARG A 78 30.74 -4.32 -5.91
CA ARG A 78 31.38 -3.00 -6.11
C ARG A 78 30.59 -1.87 -5.46
N ARG A 79 29.26 -1.89 -5.56
CA ARG A 79 28.39 -0.91 -4.92
C ARG A 79 28.41 -1.01 -3.38
N LEU A 80 28.47 -2.22 -2.85
CA LEU A 80 28.65 -2.41 -1.40
C LEU A 80 30.03 -1.97 -0.93
N ALA A 81 31.07 -2.16 -1.75
CA ALA A 81 32.41 -1.67 -1.44
C ALA A 81 32.49 -0.15 -1.41
N SER A 82 31.77 0.56 -2.30
CA SER A 82 31.73 2.04 -2.27
C SER A 82 31.12 2.60 -0.99
N PHE A 83 30.17 1.89 -0.37
CA PHE A 83 29.62 2.30 0.94
C PHE A 83 30.59 2.06 2.09
N ARG A 84 31.52 1.11 1.98
CA ARG A 84 32.52 0.84 3.02
C ARG A 84 33.72 1.78 2.96
N GLY A 85 34.04 2.30 1.78
CA GLY A 85 35.12 3.28 1.60
C GLY A 85 34.78 4.69 2.07
N ASP A 86 33.52 4.96 2.39
CA ASP A 86 33.03 6.28 2.78
C ASP A 86 32.46 6.20 4.20
N THR A 87 33.13 6.88 5.15
CA THR A 87 32.76 6.91 6.57
C THR A 87 31.40 7.54 6.84
N THR A 88 30.79 8.18 5.83
CA THR A 88 29.43 8.71 5.93
C THR A 88 28.35 7.65 5.78
N PHE A 89 28.66 6.44 5.36
CA PHE A 89 27.67 5.38 5.14
C PHE A 89 27.75 4.28 6.21
N GLN A 90 26.63 3.98 6.87
CA GLN A 90 26.50 2.83 7.77
C GLN A 90 25.46 1.85 7.25
N ILE A 91 25.85 0.58 7.09
CA ILE A 91 24.93 -0.49 6.70
C ILE A 91 23.97 -0.75 7.86
N ARG A 92 22.67 -0.53 7.63
CA ARG A 92 21.65 -0.69 8.68
C ARG A 92 21.06 -2.10 8.71
N SER A 93 20.73 -2.65 7.54
CA SER A 93 20.11 -3.96 7.44
C SER A 93 20.36 -4.62 6.09
N VAL A 94 20.49 -5.94 6.11
CA VAL A 94 20.56 -6.78 4.90
C VAL A 94 19.32 -7.65 4.84
N ARG A 95 18.50 -7.45 3.81
CA ARG A 95 17.28 -8.21 3.57
C ARG A 95 17.47 -9.16 2.40
N VAL A 96 17.16 -10.43 2.61
CA VAL A 96 17.20 -11.46 1.57
C VAL A 96 15.80 -12.02 1.41
N VAL A 97 15.21 -11.84 0.23
CA VAL A 97 13.91 -12.40 -0.13
C VAL A 97 14.16 -13.48 -1.17
N SER A 98 13.75 -14.71 -0.88
CA SER A 98 13.95 -15.85 -1.78
C SER A 98 12.64 -16.54 -2.08
N GLY A 99 12.29 -16.60 -3.36
CA GLY A 99 11.09 -17.26 -3.85
C GLY A 99 11.40 -18.50 -4.68
N ALA A 100 10.40 -19.35 -4.82
CA ALA A 100 10.32 -20.41 -5.80
C ALA A 100 9.13 -20.17 -6.74
N SER A 101 9.24 -20.70 -7.94
CA SER A 101 8.11 -20.88 -8.87
C SER A 101 7.17 -21.99 -8.36
N PRO A 102 5.88 -21.99 -8.73
CA PRO A 102 4.91 -22.96 -8.27
C PRO A 102 5.01 -24.33 -8.98
N GLU A 103 6.22 -24.84 -9.20
CA GLU A 103 6.46 -26.04 -10.01
C GLU A 103 6.54 -27.33 -9.17
N GLY A 104 6.99 -27.22 -7.91
CA GLY A 104 7.07 -28.34 -6.98
C GLY A 104 5.85 -28.44 -6.07
N SER A 105 5.83 -29.49 -5.25
CA SER A 105 4.95 -29.51 -4.07
C SER A 105 5.33 -28.39 -3.10
N SER A 106 4.40 -27.96 -2.26
CA SER A 106 4.65 -26.89 -1.28
C SER A 106 5.85 -27.14 -0.36
N LYS A 107 6.07 -28.39 0.05
CA LYS A 107 7.26 -28.80 0.82
C LYS A 107 8.56 -28.58 0.03
N ILE A 108 8.55 -28.93 -1.27
CA ILE A 108 9.69 -28.74 -2.16
C ILE A 108 9.96 -27.25 -2.37
N ASN A 109 8.92 -26.46 -2.69
CA ASN A 109 9.07 -25.03 -2.96
C ASN A 109 9.54 -24.26 -1.71
N ARG A 110 9.02 -24.61 -0.53
CA ARG A 110 9.48 -24.06 0.75
C ARG A 110 10.95 -24.34 0.99
N SER A 111 11.34 -25.62 0.92
CA SER A 111 12.74 -26.03 1.09
C SER A 111 13.66 -25.37 0.05
N LEU A 112 13.20 -25.23 -1.19
CA LEU A 112 13.96 -24.60 -2.26
C LEU A 112 14.22 -23.13 -1.97
N SER A 113 13.19 -22.39 -1.54
CA SER A 113 13.32 -20.97 -1.18
C SER A 113 14.26 -20.76 0.03
N GLU A 114 14.17 -21.63 1.05
CA GLU A 114 15.06 -21.58 2.22
C GLU A 114 16.51 -21.87 1.86
N ARG A 115 16.75 -22.88 1.02
CA ARG A 115 18.10 -23.25 0.56
C ARG A 115 18.71 -22.15 -0.31
N ARG A 116 17.93 -21.50 -1.17
CA ARG A 116 18.38 -20.37 -2.00
C ARG A 116 18.73 -19.16 -1.15
N ALA A 117 17.89 -18.80 -0.18
CA ALA A 117 18.19 -17.75 0.78
C ALA A 117 19.48 -18.03 1.55
N THR A 118 19.67 -19.27 2.00
CA THR A 118 20.89 -19.71 2.69
C THR A 118 22.11 -19.60 1.79
N ALA A 119 22.04 -20.04 0.53
CA ALA A 119 23.13 -19.95 -0.42
C ALA A 119 23.57 -18.50 -0.68
N ILE A 120 22.60 -17.59 -0.81
CA ILE A 120 22.86 -16.15 -0.96
C ILE A 120 23.47 -15.56 0.31
N ARG A 121 22.92 -15.88 1.48
CA ARG A 121 23.47 -15.43 2.76
C ARG A 121 24.93 -15.86 2.90
N SER A 122 25.23 -17.14 2.68
CA SER A 122 26.60 -17.65 2.72
C SER A 122 27.52 -17.02 1.67
N TYR A 123 26.99 -16.66 0.49
CA TYR A 123 27.75 -15.91 -0.51
C TYR A 123 28.09 -14.49 0.00
N LEU A 124 27.12 -13.80 0.58
CA LEU A 124 27.29 -12.46 1.13
C LEU A 124 28.26 -12.45 2.30
N GLU A 125 28.11 -13.35 3.27
CA GLU A 125 28.99 -13.47 4.44
C GLU A 125 30.47 -13.74 4.04
N LYS A 126 30.71 -14.51 2.97
CA LYS A 126 32.07 -14.81 2.48
C LYS A 126 32.73 -13.66 1.73
N ARG A 127 31.96 -12.88 0.98
CA ARG A 127 32.46 -11.82 0.07
C ARG A 127 32.40 -10.43 0.69
N VAL A 128 31.52 -10.27 1.67
CA VAL A 128 31.20 -9.03 2.33
C VAL A 128 31.29 -9.29 3.83
N SER A 129 32.33 -8.76 4.49
CA SER A 129 32.39 -8.69 5.95
C SER A 129 31.18 -7.89 6.45
N LEU A 130 30.11 -8.62 6.77
CA LEU A 130 28.85 -8.12 7.32
C LEU A 130 28.75 -8.46 8.81
N ASP A 131 29.89 -8.73 9.46
CA ASP A 131 29.98 -9.18 10.84
C ASP A 131 29.24 -8.22 11.77
N GLY A 132 28.21 -8.74 12.46
CA GLY A 132 27.39 -7.98 13.41
C GLY A 132 26.09 -7.38 12.85
N HIS A 133 25.83 -7.43 11.54
CA HIS A 133 24.57 -6.92 10.99
C HIS A 133 23.44 -7.97 11.02
N ALA A 134 22.23 -7.53 11.39
CA ALA A 134 21.05 -8.39 11.38
C ALA A 134 20.61 -8.70 9.94
N PHE A 135 20.67 -9.97 9.55
CA PHE A 135 20.06 -10.46 8.32
C PHE A 135 18.56 -10.69 8.53
N GLU A 136 17.74 -10.02 7.73
CA GLU A 136 16.31 -10.33 7.60
C GLU A 136 16.13 -11.27 6.40
N VAL A 137 15.79 -12.53 6.66
CA VAL A 137 15.60 -13.53 5.60
C VAL A 137 14.12 -13.89 5.51
N GLU A 138 13.55 -13.74 4.31
CA GLU A 138 12.18 -14.13 3.99
C GLU A 138 12.18 -15.20 2.89
N SER A 139 11.54 -16.33 3.19
CA SER A 139 11.49 -17.50 2.31
C SER A 139 10.05 -18.05 2.26
N PRO A 140 9.13 -17.39 1.53
CA PRO A 140 7.70 -17.75 1.50
C PRO A 140 7.40 -19.12 0.87
N GLY A 141 8.38 -19.79 0.24
CA GLY A 141 8.13 -20.92 -0.64
C GLY A 141 7.83 -20.42 -2.04
N VAL A 142 6.57 -20.41 -2.44
CA VAL A 142 6.19 -19.88 -3.76
C VAL A 142 6.06 -18.36 -3.71
N ASP A 143 6.65 -17.67 -4.68
CA ASP A 143 6.48 -16.23 -4.89
C ASP A 143 5.17 -15.92 -5.63
N TRP A 144 4.05 -16.06 -4.91
CA TRP A 144 2.72 -15.81 -5.45
C TRP A 144 2.49 -14.34 -5.81
N GLU A 145 3.10 -13.41 -5.08
CA GLU A 145 3.00 -11.97 -5.34
C GLU A 145 3.76 -11.58 -6.60
N GLY A 146 4.97 -12.12 -6.78
CA GLY A 146 5.74 -11.97 -8.02
C GLY A 146 5.01 -12.57 -9.23
N LEU A 147 4.36 -13.73 -9.06
CA LEU A 147 3.56 -14.32 -10.12
C LEU A 147 2.37 -13.43 -10.51
N ALA A 148 1.62 -12.92 -9.54
CA ALA A 148 0.51 -12.01 -9.78
C ALA A 148 0.97 -10.74 -10.52
N SER A 149 2.10 -10.15 -10.10
CA SER A 149 2.67 -8.97 -10.77
C SER A 149 3.02 -9.23 -12.23
N LEU A 150 3.59 -10.40 -12.55
CA LEU A 150 3.91 -10.80 -13.92
C LEU A 150 2.64 -10.97 -14.76
N VAL A 151 1.61 -11.63 -14.22
CA VAL A 151 0.31 -11.80 -14.89
C VAL A 151 -0.36 -10.45 -15.13
N GLU A 152 -0.39 -9.57 -14.13
CA GLU A 152 -0.96 -8.22 -14.25
C GLU A 152 -0.33 -7.40 -15.37
N SER A 153 1.00 -7.49 -15.51
CA SER A 153 1.76 -6.76 -16.53
C SER A 153 1.68 -7.36 -17.93
N SER A 154 1.06 -8.52 -18.09
CA SER A 154 1.01 -9.26 -19.35
C SER A 154 -0.31 -9.09 -20.09
N ASP A 155 -0.31 -9.53 -21.35
CA ASP A 155 -1.47 -9.64 -22.24
C ASP A 155 -1.94 -11.10 -22.40
N MET A 156 -1.60 -11.99 -21.46
CA MET A 156 -1.89 -13.43 -21.57
C MET A 156 -3.40 -13.73 -21.67
N SER A 157 -3.75 -14.80 -22.39
CA SER A 157 -5.11 -15.34 -22.39
C SER A 157 -5.58 -15.68 -20.98
N TYR A 158 -6.85 -15.39 -20.68
CA TYR A 158 -7.48 -15.67 -19.38
C TYR A 158 -6.82 -14.97 -18.18
N ARG A 159 -6.07 -13.88 -18.43
CA ARG A 159 -5.41 -13.06 -17.40
C ARG A 159 -6.29 -12.78 -16.19
N ASP A 160 -7.52 -12.31 -16.40
CA ASP A 160 -8.39 -11.90 -15.29
C ASP A 160 -8.86 -13.10 -14.44
N GLU A 161 -9.07 -14.28 -15.04
CA GLU A 161 -9.41 -15.51 -14.32
C GLU A 161 -8.21 -16.07 -13.53
N VAL A 162 -7.00 -15.94 -14.11
CA VAL A 162 -5.76 -16.29 -13.40
C VAL A 162 -5.57 -15.37 -12.19
N LEU A 163 -5.77 -14.06 -12.35
CA LEU A 163 -5.69 -13.09 -11.26
C LEU A 163 -6.73 -13.34 -10.17
N GLU A 164 -7.96 -13.70 -10.55
CA GLU A 164 -9.02 -14.09 -9.60
C GLU A 164 -8.54 -15.24 -8.70
N ILE A 165 -7.96 -16.30 -9.28
CA ILE A 165 -7.43 -17.43 -8.52
C ILE A 165 -6.24 -17.00 -7.64
N LEU A 166 -5.34 -16.18 -8.16
CA LEU A 166 -4.15 -15.72 -7.42
C LEU A 166 -4.54 -14.88 -6.19
N TYR A 167 -5.54 -13.99 -6.30
CA TYR A 167 -5.96 -13.12 -5.21
C TYR A 167 -6.96 -13.76 -4.24
N HIS A 168 -7.86 -14.62 -4.72
CA HIS A 168 -9.00 -15.09 -3.92
C HIS A 168 -8.92 -16.55 -3.48
N THR A 169 -8.08 -17.37 -4.10
CA THR A 169 -7.91 -18.76 -3.68
C THR A 169 -6.77 -18.87 -2.67
N PRO A 170 -6.98 -19.40 -1.45
CA PRO A 170 -5.89 -19.65 -0.52
C PRO A 170 -4.91 -20.71 -1.07
N GLU A 171 -3.67 -20.73 -0.62
CA GLU A 171 -2.68 -21.73 -1.08
C GLU A 171 -3.20 -23.16 -0.92
N PHE A 172 -3.88 -23.45 0.20
CA PHE A 172 -4.60 -24.69 0.43
C PHE A 172 -6.07 -24.43 0.81
N VAL A 173 -6.96 -25.19 0.19
CA VAL A 173 -8.36 -25.30 0.60
C VAL A 173 -8.47 -26.54 1.48
N ILE A 174 -8.75 -26.33 2.77
CA ILE A 174 -8.85 -27.39 3.77
C ILE A 174 -10.32 -27.61 4.12
N ARG A 175 -10.77 -28.86 4.06
CA ARG A 175 -12.07 -29.31 4.57
C ARG A 175 -11.87 -30.52 5.47
N GLU A 176 -12.45 -30.50 6.66
CA GLU A 176 -12.32 -31.59 7.65
C GLU A 176 -10.87 -32.01 7.95
N GLY A 177 -9.96 -31.03 7.99
CA GLY A 177 -8.53 -31.26 8.26
C GLY A 177 -7.73 -31.87 7.11
N LYS A 178 -8.35 -32.07 5.93
CA LYS A 178 -7.67 -32.57 4.72
C LYS A 178 -7.59 -31.48 3.67
N VAL A 179 -6.45 -31.41 2.98
CA VAL A 179 -6.29 -30.55 1.79
C VAL A 179 -7.12 -31.17 0.67
N VAL A 180 -8.19 -30.49 0.27
CA VAL A 180 -9.09 -30.95 -0.80
C VAL A 180 -8.79 -30.28 -2.13
N ASP A 181 -8.21 -29.08 -2.09
CA ASP A 181 -7.85 -28.29 -3.27
C ASP A 181 -6.71 -27.32 -2.94
N SER A 182 -6.11 -26.71 -3.96
CA SER A 182 -5.03 -25.73 -3.79
C SER A 182 -5.06 -24.68 -4.89
N ARG A 183 -4.50 -23.50 -4.61
CA ARG A 183 -4.30 -22.45 -5.63
C ARG A 183 -3.57 -22.99 -6.86
N GLN A 184 -2.49 -23.74 -6.63
CA GLN A 184 -1.71 -24.38 -7.69
C GLN A 184 -2.57 -25.33 -8.54
N ARG A 185 -3.44 -26.12 -7.91
CA ARG A 185 -4.32 -27.05 -8.61
C ARG A 185 -5.38 -26.32 -9.44
N GLN A 186 -5.98 -25.26 -8.90
CA GLN A 186 -6.97 -24.47 -9.64
C GLN A 186 -6.34 -23.78 -10.86
N LEU A 187 -5.15 -23.20 -10.70
CA LEU A 187 -4.40 -22.62 -11.83
C LEU A 187 -4.03 -23.67 -12.87
N GLY A 188 -3.59 -24.86 -12.45
CA GLY A 188 -3.23 -25.96 -13.34
C GLY A 188 -4.42 -26.59 -14.09
N MET A 189 -5.64 -26.45 -13.56
CA MET A 189 -6.87 -26.99 -14.18
C MET A 189 -7.64 -25.95 -15.00
N LEU A 190 -7.33 -24.66 -14.83
CA LEU A 190 -8.02 -23.56 -15.53
C LEU A 190 -7.85 -23.71 -17.04
N HIS A 191 -8.96 -23.74 -17.78
CA HIS A 191 -8.99 -23.89 -19.25
C HIS A 191 -8.11 -25.03 -19.77
N GLY A 192 -8.12 -26.18 -19.08
CA GLY A 192 -7.32 -27.35 -19.48
C GLY A 192 -5.81 -27.20 -19.28
N GLY A 193 -5.37 -26.17 -18.53
CA GLY A 193 -3.97 -25.90 -18.23
C GLY A 193 -3.28 -24.95 -19.20
N GLU A 194 -3.98 -24.38 -20.18
CA GLU A 194 -3.40 -23.42 -21.14
C GLU A 194 -2.73 -22.22 -20.44
N PRO A 195 -3.37 -21.52 -19.47
CA PRO A 195 -2.73 -20.43 -18.76
C PRO A 195 -1.51 -20.89 -17.96
N TRP A 196 -1.56 -22.10 -17.40
CA TRP A 196 -0.46 -22.68 -16.64
C TRP A 196 0.77 -22.88 -17.51
N CYS A 197 0.62 -23.49 -18.68
CA CYS A 197 1.70 -23.71 -19.63
C CYS A 197 2.34 -22.38 -20.08
N TYR A 198 1.51 -21.36 -20.35
CA TYR A 198 2.01 -20.03 -20.68
C TYR A 198 2.85 -19.43 -19.54
N MET A 199 2.34 -19.48 -18.30
CA MET A 199 3.08 -18.97 -17.13
C MET A 199 4.36 -19.77 -16.87
N GLU A 200 4.35 -21.09 -17.09
CA GLU A 200 5.52 -21.95 -16.93
C GLU A 200 6.64 -21.58 -17.91
N GLU A 201 6.28 -21.27 -19.16
CA GLU A 201 7.25 -20.87 -20.18
C GLU A 201 7.75 -19.44 -20.00
N ARG A 202 6.86 -18.50 -19.66
CA ARG A 202 7.15 -17.06 -19.71
C ARG A 202 7.43 -16.42 -18.35
N PHE A 203 6.81 -16.88 -17.27
CA PHE A 203 6.85 -16.21 -15.96
C PHE A 203 7.64 -16.97 -14.91
N PHE A 204 7.53 -18.30 -14.84
CA PHE A 204 8.25 -19.08 -13.84
C PHE A 204 9.77 -18.91 -13.92
N PRO A 205 10.40 -18.74 -15.10
CA PRO A 205 11.82 -18.39 -15.18
C PRO A 205 12.20 -17.12 -14.42
N GLU A 206 11.30 -16.13 -14.33
CA GLU A 206 11.50 -14.88 -13.59
C GLU A 206 11.28 -15.01 -12.08
N LEU A 207 10.52 -16.02 -11.66
CA LEU A 207 10.27 -16.39 -10.25
C LEU A 207 11.31 -17.36 -9.68
N ARG A 208 12.10 -18.01 -10.56
CA ARG A 208 13.27 -18.80 -10.15
C ARG A 208 14.41 -17.86 -9.75
N ALA A 209 14.15 -16.95 -8.82
CA ALA A 209 15.07 -15.89 -8.44
C ALA A 209 15.02 -15.58 -6.95
N SER A 210 16.00 -14.82 -6.48
CA SER A 210 16.03 -14.28 -5.13
C SER A 210 16.59 -12.87 -5.16
N GLY A 211 15.97 -11.99 -4.41
CA GLY A 211 16.35 -10.59 -4.26
C GLY A 211 17.18 -10.38 -3.00
N VAL A 212 18.23 -9.60 -3.11
CA VAL A 212 18.98 -9.05 -1.99
C VAL A 212 18.82 -7.55 -2.00
N LEU A 213 18.47 -6.99 -0.84
CA LEU A 213 18.36 -5.56 -0.61
C LEU A 213 19.22 -5.20 0.60
N VAL A 214 20.19 -4.32 0.41
CA VAL A 214 21.01 -3.75 1.48
C VAL A 214 20.64 -2.29 1.63
N VAL A 215 20.11 -1.96 2.81
CA VAL A 215 19.75 -0.60 3.18
C VAL A 215 20.90 0.01 3.97
N VAL A 216 21.40 1.14 3.48
CA VAL A 216 22.48 1.93 4.09
C VAL A 216 21.87 3.25 4.55
N GLU A 217 22.32 3.76 5.68
CA GLU A 217 21.97 5.12 6.14
C GLU A 217 23.19 6.01 5.98
N THR A 218 22.97 7.22 5.45
CA THR A 218 23.99 8.27 5.41
C THR A 218 23.98 9.07 6.72
N GLY A 219 25.11 9.11 7.41
CA GLY A 219 25.39 9.95 8.57
C GLY A 219 25.62 11.41 8.23
N ARG A 220 24.89 11.98 7.24
CA ARG A 220 24.84 13.43 7.09
C ARG A 220 23.94 13.97 8.20
N GLU A 221 24.58 14.42 9.27
CA GLU A 221 23.98 15.41 10.15
C GLU A 221 23.58 16.62 9.30
N ASP A 222 22.28 16.82 9.09
CA ASP A 222 21.76 18.13 8.73
C ASP A 222 22.07 19.08 9.90
N THR A 223 23.25 19.73 9.85
CA THR A 223 23.66 20.76 10.80
C THR A 223 22.81 22.02 10.54
N SER A 224 21.58 22.02 11.02
CA SER A 224 20.77 23.25 11.16
C SER A 224 19.80 23.15 12.32
N SER A 225 20.34 23.07 13.53
CA SER A 225 19.64 23.56 14.71
C SER A 225 20.65 24.22 15.64
N PRO A 226 20.43 25.45 16.11
CA PRO A 226 21.37 26.16 16.97
C PRO A 226 21.52 25.41 18.30
N GLU A 227 22.77 25.30 18.74
CA GLU A 227 23.16 24.71 20.03
C GLU A 227 22.42 25.41 21.19
N PRO A 228 21.80 24.68 22.14
CA PRO A 228 21.26 25.27 23.34
C PRO A 228 22.43 25.68 24.25
N VAL A 229 22.61 26.98 24.45
CA VAL A 229 23.49 27.52 25.49
C VAL A 229 22.98 27.03 26.85
N ALA A 230 23.76 26.16 27.50
CA ALA A 230 23.50 25.75 28.87
C ALA A 230 23.81 26.92 29.84
N PRO A 231 22.96 27.19 30.85
CA PRO A 231 23.30 28.15 31.89
C PRO A 231 24.40 27.57 32.81
N PRO A 232 25.29 28.41 33.37
CA PRO A 232 26.34 27.95 34.25
C PRO A 232 25.74 27.39 35.54
N ARG A 233 26.23 26.24 36.00
CA ARG A 233 25.87 25.68 37.31
C ARG A 233 26.95 26.04 38.33
N ASP A 234 26.49 26.54 39.47
CA ASP A 234 27.30 26.92 40.62
C ASP A 234 28.14 25.77 41.14
N THR A 235 29.36 26.13 41.50
CA THR A 235 30.37 25.28 42.12
C THR A 235 30.06 25.11 43.60
N VAL A 236 29.98 23.87 44.09
CA VAL A 236 30.13 23.58 45.52
C VAL A 236 31.27 22.59 45.68
N VAL A 237 32.37 23.11 46.24
CA VAL A 237 33.53 22.35 46.70
C VAL A 237 33.17 21.73 48.05
N VAL A 238 33.32 20.41 48.17
CA VAL A 238 33.47 19.75 49.48
C VAL A 238 34.64 18.79 49.36
N GLU A 239 35.79 19.22 49.89
CA GLU A 239 36.87 18.31 50.28
C GLU A 239 36.38 17.43 51.42
N HIS A 240 36.70 16.14 51.40
CA HIS A 240 37.05 15.37 52.60
C HIS A 240 38.10 14.31 52.25
N ARG A 241 39.16 14.28 53.06
CA ARG A 241 40.31 13.37 52.97
C ARG A 241 40.08 12.07 53.76
N ASP A 242 40.81 11.08 53.28
CA ASP A 242 41.38 9.91 53.94
C ASP A 242 40.58 8.60 54.10
N THR A 243 41.28 7.56 53.61
CA THR A 243 41.28 6.13 53.97
C THR A 243 40.02 5.32 53.67
N VAL A 244 40.12 4.45 52.65
CA VAL A 244 40.04 2.96 52.74
C VAL A 244 40.25 2.36 51.33
N GLU A 245 41.08 1.32 51.24
CA GLU A 245 41.30 0.51 50.03
C GLU A 245 40.00 -0.10 49.52
N VAL A 246 39.67 0.15 48.23
CA VAL A 246 38.59 -0.57 47.54
C VAL A 246 39.17 -1.37 46.38
N ILE A 247 39.12 -2.68 46.56
CA ILE A 247 39.47 -3.74 45.61
C ILE A 247 38.74 -3.50 44.28
N ARG A 248 39.49 -3.29 43.19
CA ARG A 248 38.94 -3.31 41.83
C ARG A 248 38.43 -4.70 41.50
N ARG A 249 37.12 -4.84 41.34
CA ARG A 249 36.52 -5.96 40.60
C ARG A 249 36.25 -5.50 39.18
N ASP A 250 37.02 -6.02 38.23
CA ASP A 250 36.66 -6.01 36.82
C ASP A 250 35.33 -6.74 36.66
N THR A 251 34.24 -5.97 36.60
CA THR A 251 32.98 -6.47 36.07
C THR A 251 32.98 -6.02 34.62
N MET A 252 33.19 -6.96 33.69
CA MET A 252 32.90 -6.72 32.28
C MET A 252 31.41 -6.38 32.19
N ASP A 253 31.09 -5.12 31.92
CA ASP A 253 29.76 -4.73 31.45
C ASP A 253 29.55 -5.41 30.11
N VAL A 254 28.80 -6.52 30.13
CA VAL A 254 28.22 -7.10 28.92
C VAL A 254 27.24 -6.04 28.42
N LEU A 255 27.68 -5.26 27.41
CA LEU A 255 26.83 -4.36 26.66
C LEU A 255 25.69 -5.21 26.06
N CYS A 256 24.54 -5.25 26.73
CA CYS A 256 23.34 -5.79 26.13
C CYS A 256 23.13 -5.02 24.82
N PRO A 257 22.94 -5.71 23.67
CA PRO A 257 22.63 -5.02 22.44
C PRO A 257 21.33 -4.25 22.67
N ILE A 258 21.41 -2.91 22.62
CA ILE A 258 20.24 -2.06 22.55
C ILE A 258 19.55 -2.47 21.25
N VAL A 259 18.52 -3.32 21.33
CA VAL A 259 17.66 -3.62 20.19
C VAL A 259 17.14 -2.27 19.72
N PRO A 260 17.53 -1.78 18.52
CA PRO A 260 17.06 -0.49 18.06
C PRO A 260 15.54 -0.58 18.01
N ALA A 261 14.86 0.25 18.80
CA ALA A 261 13.41 0.28 18.86
C ALA A 261 12.90 0.44 17.43
N ARG A 262 12.22 -0.59 16.90
CA ARG A 262 11.60 -0.54 15.57
C ARG A 262 10.77 0.75 15.51
N LYS A 263 11.04 1.61 14.51
CA LYS A 263 10.30 2.88 14.36
C LYS A 263 8.80 2.54 14.40
N PRO A 264 8.03 3.20 15.28
CA PRO A 264 6.63 2.82 15.47
C PRO A 264 5.84 3.09 14.18
N PHE A 265 5.19 2.04 13.66
CA PHE A 265 4.32 2.11 12.49
C PHE A 265 2.93 2.57 12.92
N TYR A 266 2.46 3.67 12.34
CA TYR A 266 1.15 4.25 12.61
C TYR A 266 0.36 4.36 11.30
N MET A 267 -0.77 3.66 11.27
CA MET A 267 -1.72 3.67 10.16
C MET A 267 -3.13 3.80 10.74
N SER A 268 -4.07 4.31 9.97
CA SER A 268 -5.47 4.23 10.31
C SER A 268 -6.32 3.82 9.12
N LEU A 269 -7.40 3.10 9.39
CA LEU A 269 -8.48 2.86 8.44
C LEU A 269 -9.64 3.76 8.79
N LYS A 270 -10.29 4.35 7.79
CA LYS A 270 -11.38 5.29 7.99
C LYS A 270 -12.58 4.97 7.11
N THR A 271 -13.76 5.32 7.61
CA THR A 271 -15.01 5.27 6.86
C THR A 271 -15.86 6.50 7.22
N ASN A 272 -16.33 7.22 6.21
CA ASN A 272 -17.11 8.45 6.33
C ASN A 272 -18.58 8.11 6.56
N LEU A 273 -19.05 8.36 7.77
CA LEU A 273 -20.42 8.08 8.19
C LEU A 273 -21.44 8.95 7.42
N LEU A 274 -21.06 10.13 6.93
CA LEU A 274 -21.95 10.96 6.11
C LEU A 274 -22.26 10.29 4.76
N TYR A 275 -21.26 9.64 4.17
CA TYR A 275 -21.45 8.88 2.93
C TYR A 275 -22.25 7.61 3.18
N ASP A 276 -22.05 6.94 4.32
CA ASP A 276 -22.84 5.77 4.70
C ASP A 276 -24.34 6.12 4.87
N VAL A 277 -24.65 7.27 5.49
CA VAL A 277 -26.03 7.80 5.59
C VAL A 277 -26.61 8.08 4.20
N ALA A 278 -25.79 8.55 3.27
CA ALA A 278 -26.15 8.78 1.87
C ALA A 278 -26.16 7.49 1.02
N LEU A 279 -26.04 6.30 1.64
CA LEU A 279 -25.95 5.01 0.94
C LEU A 279 -24.80 4.94 -0.07
N VAL A 280 -23.68 5.56 0.27
CA VAL A 280 -22.42 5.51 -0.49
C VAL A 280 -21.36 4.82 0.37
N PRO A 281 -21.23 3.48 0.27
CA PRO A 281 -20.13 2.76 0.91
C PRO A 281 -18.78 3.37 0.54
N ASN A 282 -17.94 3.56 1.56
CA ASN A 282 -16.64 4.17 1.39
C ASN A 282 -15.62 3.62 2.39
N ILE A 283 -14.36 3.65 1.99
CA ILE A 283 -13.25 3.23 2.84
C ILE A 283 -11.97 3.94 2.45
N GLY A 284 -11.24 4.39 3.47
CA GLY A 284 -9.94 5.02 3.31
C GLY A 284 -8.89 4.46 4.25
N ALA A 285 -7.65 4.76 3.92
CA ALA A 285 -6.49 4.48 4.74
C ALA A 285 -5.63 5.74 4.86
N GLU A 286 -5.05 5.98 6.04
CA GLU A 286 -4.15 7.10 6.32
C GLU A 286 -2.86 6.61 6.97
N PHE A 287 -1.73 7.01 6.40
CA PHE A 287 -0.39 6.63 6.84
C PHE A 287 0.32 7.82 7.45
N TYR A 288 0.85 7.65 8.66
CA TYR A 288 1.64 8.69 9.32
C TYR A 288 3.08 8.67 8.81
N LEU A 289 3.53 9.80 8.26
CA LEU A 289 4.86 9.97 7.66
C LEU A 289 5.89 10.55 8.62
N GLY A 290 5.49 10.88 9.86
CA GLY A 290 6.36 11.48 10.86
C GLY A 290 6.27 13.00 10.90
N ARG A 291 6.79 13.59 11.99
CA ARG A 291 6.78 15.04 12.26
C ARG A 291 5.38 15.68 12.12
N GLY A 292 4.29 14.95 12.39
CA GLY A 292 2.91 15.45 12.24
C GLY A 292 2.33 15.32 10.83
N TRP A 293 3.05 14.83 9.84
CA TRP A 293 2.52 14.63 8.48
C TRP A 293 1.84 13.29 8.31
N SER A 294 0.78 13.25 7.51
CA SER A 294 0.14 12.03 7.05
C SER A 294 -0.28 12.12 5.58
N LEU A 295 -0.40 10.95 4.96
CA LEU A 295 -0.90 10.77 3.61
C LEU A 295 -2.07 9.79 3.66
N GLY A 296 -3.21 10.20 3.14
CA GLY A 296 -4.43 9.41 3.12
C GLY A 296 -4.98 9.23 1.72
N GLY A 297 -5.72 8.14 1.54
CA GLY A 297 -6.55 7.90 0.38
C GLY A 297 -7.92 7.40 0.79
N ASN A 298 -8.98 7.80 0.09
CA ASN A 298 -10.34 7.32 0.29
C ASN A 298 -10.93 6.84 -1.03
N TRP A 299 -11.75 5.79 -0.98
CA TRP A 299 -12.46 5.26 -2.13
C TRP A 299 -13.95 5.16 -1.81
N MET A 300 -14.80 5.57 -2.75
CA MET A 300 -16.25 5.53 -2.60
C MET A 300 -16.91 4.86 -3.80
N TYR A 301 -17.91 4.01 -3.54
CA TYR A 301 -18.63 3.29 -4.59
C TYR A 301 -20.09 3.02 -4.21
N ALA A 302 -21.01 3.54 -5.02
CA ALA A 302 -22.43 3.23 -5.01
C ALA A 302 -22.90 2.94 -6.43
N TRP A 303 -23.67 1.86 -6.61
CA TRP A 303 -24.25 1.49 -7.89
C TRP A 303 -25.68 0.98 -7.74
N TRP A 304 -26.55 1.81 -7.17
CA TRP A 304 -27.96 1.45 -7.02
C TRP A 304 -28.75 1.93 -8.24
N ASN A 305 -29.58 1.05 -8.79
CA ASN A 305 -30.49 1.40 -9.87
C ASN A 305 -31.85 0.72 -9.70
N SER A 306 -32.90 1.41 -10.14
CA SER A 306 -34.24 0.84 -10.23
C SER A 306 -34.91 1.33 -11.51
N LYS A 307 -34.91 0.47 -12.53
CA LYS A 307 -35.49 0.77 -13.85
C LYS A 307 -36.99 1.05 -13.79
N LYS A 308 -37.73 0.39 -12.88
CA LYS A 308 -39.19 0.56 -12.72
C LYS A 308 -39.59 1.88 -12.08
N ARG A 309 -38.66 2.57 -11.43
CA ARG A 309 -38.93 3.80 -10.66
C ARG A 309 -38.09 4.99 -11.12
N HIS A 310 -37.32 4.85 -12.22
CA HIS A 310 -36.45 5.93 -12.71
C HIS A 310 -35.53 6.46 -11.60
N ASN A 311 -34.94 5.53 -10.84
CA ASN A 311 -34.06 5.86 -9.73
C ASN A 311 -32.64 5.36 -10.02
N TYR A 312 -31.69 6.30 -10.09
CA TYR A 312 -30.27 6.02 -10.19
C TYR A 312 -29.56 6.71 -9.04
N TRP A 313 -28.78 5.92 -8.30
CA TRP A 313 -27.92 6.43 -7.25
C TRP A 313 -26.56 5.79 -7.45
N ARG A 314 -25.79 6.41 -8.35
CA ARG A 314 -24.43 5.96 -8.67
C ARG A 314 -23.44 7.06 -8.37
N LEU A 315 -22.40 6.68 -7.66
CA LEU A 315 -21.27 7.54 -7.35
C LEU A 315 -20.06 6.65 -7.26
N TYR A 316 -19.04 6.92 -8.07
CA TYR A 316 -17.76 6.23 -7.94
C TYR A 316 -16.63 7.22 -8.05
N GLY A 317 -15.63 7.06 -7.19
CA GLY A 317 -14.51 7.99 -7.14
C GLY A 317 -13.51 7.66 -6.05
N GLY A 318 -12.42 8.43 -6.08
CA GLY A 318 -11.35 8.34 -5.12
C GLY A 318 -10.89 9.72 -4.68
N GLU A 319 -10.22 9.74 -3.55
CA GLU A 319 -9.64 10.92 -2.94
C GLU A 319 -8.22 10.62 -2.49
N LEU A 320 -7.33 11.60 -2.67
CA LEU A 320 -6.01 11.63 -2.07
C LEU A 320 -5.90 12.88 -1.22
N GLU A 321 -5.33 12.74 -0.02
CA GLU A 321 -5.19 13.81 0.94
C GLU A 321 -3.81 13.78 1.61
N ILE A 322 -3.22 14.95 1.83
CA ILE A 322 -2.00 15.12 2.61
C ILE A 322 -2.35 16.04 3.77
N ARG A 323 -2.16 15.58 5.00
CA ARG A 323 -2.52 16.33 6.21
C ARG A 323 -1.31 16.61 7.08
N LYS A 324 -1.41 17.72 7.81
CA LYS A 324 -0.49 18.13 8.85
C LYS A 324 -1.25 18.27 10.16
N TYR A 325 -0.95 17.41 11.12
CA TYR A 325 -1.44 17.50 12.49
C TYR A 325 -0.61 18.49 13.31
N PHE A 326 -1.29 19.28 14.13
CA PHE A 326 -0.67 20.29 14.99
C PHE A 326 -1.42 20.48 16.32
N GLY A 327 -0.75 21.15 17.25
CA GLY A 327 -1.24 21.41 18.60
C GLY A 327 -0.82 20.35 19.62
N ARG A 328 -1.18 20.58 20.88
CA ARG A 328 -0.73 19.79 22.03
C ARG A 328 -1.08 18.30 21.91
N ARG A 329 -2.31 17.99 21.47
CA ARG A 329 -2.75 16.59 21.31
C ARG A 329 -2.01 15.86 20.18
N ALA A 330 -1.63 16.56 19.12
CA ALA A 330 -0.85 15.99 18.02
C ALA A 330 0.61 15.73 18.41
N ALA A 331 1.16 16.52 19.35
CA ALA A 331 2.49 16.29 19.92
C ALA A 331 2.50 15.09 20.88
N GLU A 332 1.43 14.90 21.64
CA GLU A 332 1.24 13.76 22.54
C GLU A 332 0.98 12.46 21.78
N LYS A 333 0.17 12.51 20.71
CA LYS A 333 -0.21 11.33 19.95
C LYS A 333 -0.37 11.59 18.43
N PRO A 334 0.25 10.77 17.56
CA PRO A 334 0.01 10.80 16.12
C PRO A 334 -1.46 10.61 15.75
N LEU A 335 -1.88 11.22 14.63
CA LEU A 335 -3.25 11.11 14.08
C LEU A 335 -4.36 11.56 15.05
N THR A 336 -4.05 12.48 15.97
CA THR A 336 -4.98 12.98 16.98
C THR A 336 -4.87 14.50 17.10
N GLY A 337 -6.00 15.19 17.30
CA GLY A 337 -6.04 16.64 17.44
C GLY A 337 -6.33 17.37 16.12
N HIS A 338 -5.91 18.63 16.04
CA HIS A 338 -6.18 19.49 14.89
C HIS A 338 -5.30 19.11 13.72
N HIS A 339 -5.86 19.17 12.51
CA HIS A 339 -5.13 18.97 11.28
C HIS A 339 -5.61 19.91 10.19
N LEU A 340 -4.70 20.19 9.26
CA LEU A 340 -4.93 20.96 8.05
C LEU A 340 -4.33 20.17 6.89
N GLY A 341 -5.04 20.05 5.79
CA GLY A 341 -4.61 19.26 4.64
C GLY A 341 -4.95 19.87 3.30
N LEU A 342 -4.34 19.29 2.27
CA LEU A 342 -4.68 19.49 0.87
C LEU A 342 -5.29 18.18 0.38
N TYR A 343 -6.42 18.26 -0.31
CA TYR A 343 -7.07 17.09 -0.89
C TYR A 343 -7.39 17.29 -2.37
N GLY A 344 -7.42 16.17 -3.08
CA GLY A 344 -7.88 16.06 -4.47
C GLY A 344 -8.82 14.87 -4.60
N GLN A 345 -10.00 15.10 -5.13
CA GLN A 345 -11.03 14.10 -5.40
C GLN A 345 -11.25 13.98 -6.90
N LEU A 346 -11.41 12.75 -7.36
CA LEU A 346 -11.79 12.42 -8.73
C LEU A 346 -13.00 11.49 -8.65
N PHE A 347 -14.11 11.90 -9.28
CA PHE A 347 -15.35 11.15 -9.16
C PHE A 347 -16.25 11.35 -10.36
N THR A 348 -17.23 10.48 -10.46
CA THR A 348 -18.34 10.55 -11.42
C THR A 348 -19.61 10.17 -10.69
N TYR A 349 -20.73 10.69 -11.15
CA TYR A 349 -22.00 10.50 -10.49
C TYR A 349 -23.13 10.43 -11.49
N ASP A 350 -24.18 9.71 -11.12
CA ASP A 350 -25.42 9.59 -11.88
C ASP A 350 -26.55 9.49 -10.86
N PHE A 351 -27.24 10.61 -10.65
CA PHE A 351 -28.30 10.76 -9.67
C PHE A 351 -29.62 11.07 -10.36
N GLU A 352 -30.60 10.20 -10.17
CA GLU A 352 -31.97 10.31 -10.67
C GLU A 352 -32.92 9.83 -9.56
N LEU A 353 -33.93 10.63 -9.25
CA LEU A 353 -34.94 10.35 -8.22
C LEU A 353 -36.34 10.54 -8.80
N GLY A 354 -36.66 9.81 -9.87
CA GLY A 354 -37.99 9.83 -10.51
C GLY A 354 -38.31 11.10 -11.31
N GLY A 355 -37.30 11.87 -11.71
CA GLY A 355 -37.43 13.13 -12.43
C GLY A 355 -36.15 13.46 -13.21
N THR A 356 -35.83 14.74 -13.40
CA THR A 356 -34.60 15.15 -14.11
C THR A 356 -33.34 14.57 -13.42
N GLY A 357 -32.56 13.79 -14.17
CA GLY A 357 -31.33 13.19 -13.71
C GLY A 357 -30.10 14.08 -13.99
N TYR A 358 -29.10 13.95 -13.12
CA TYR A 358 -27.82 14.66 -13.23
C TYR A 358 -26.68 13.66 -13.31
N MET A 359 -25.93 13.73 -14.41
CA MET A 359 -24.82 12.83 -14.68
C MET A 359 -23.52 13.60 -14.85
N GLY A 360 -22.54 13.36 -13.99
CA GLY A 360 -21.18 13.81 -14.14
C GLY A 360 -20.32 12.73 -14.81
N GLY A 361 -19.92 12.97 -16.06
CA GLY A 361 -19.27 11.99 -16.94
C GLY A 361 -20.16 11.56 -18.12
N LYS A 362 -19.58 11.19 -19.28
CA LYS A 362 -20.38 10.70 -20.43
C LYS A 362 -20.28 9.17 -20.54
N PRO A 363 -21.37 8.49 -20.96
CA PRO A 363 -21.29 7.12 -21.47
C PRO A 363 -20.34 7.04 -22.67
N GLY A 364 -19.48 6.02 -22.73
CA GLY A 364 -18.66 5.71 -23.90
C GLY A 364 -17.40 6.57 -24.12
N GLY A 365 -16.74 7.06 -23.07
CA GLY A 365 -15.38 7.63 -23.15
C GLY A 365 -14.44 7.03 -22.10
N THR A 366 -13.15 7.34 -22.16
CA THR A 366 -12.21 6.86 -21.13
C THR A 366 -12.41 7.62 -19.80
N LEU A 367 -12.14 6.95 -18.67
CA LEU A 367 -12.28 7.50 -17.30
C LEU A 367 -11.54 8.84 -17.12
N TRP A 368 -10.47 9.05 -17.89
CA TRP A 368 -9.64 10.25 -17.91
C TRP A 368 -10.22 11.43 -18.70
N GLU A 369 -11.08 11.17 -19.68
CA GLU A 369 -11.62 12.22 -20.55
C GLU A 369 -12.75 13.02 -19.89
N LYS A 370 -13.40 12.48 -18.84
CA LYS A 370 -14.74 12.95 -18.41
C LYS A 370 -15.00 12.86 -16.90
N MET A 371 -13.95 12.76 -16.08
CA MET A 371 -14.10 12.78 -14.62
C MET A 371 -14.44 14.18 -14.11
N ASN A 372 -15.26 14.26 -13.06
CA ASN A 372 -15.35 15.46 -12.24
C ASN A 372 -14.21 15.44 -11.23
N TYR A 373 -13.70 16.62 -10.88
CA TYR A 373 -12.63 16.75 -9.91
C TYR A 373 -12.94 17.85 -8.91
N ALA A 374 -12.50 17.64 -7.67
CA ALA A 374 -12.49 18.68 -6.65
C ALA A 374 -11.10 18.77 -6.04
N VAL A 375 -10.56 19.97 -5.90
CA VAL A 375 -9.27 20.20 -5.24
C VAL A 375 -9.44 21.32 -4.24
N GLY A 376 -8.94 21.14 -3.03
CA GLY A 376 -9.15 22.10 -1.97
C GLY A 376 -8.28 21.91 -0.75
N LEU A 377 -8.48 22.82 0.20
CA LEU A 377 -7.90 22.73 1.53
C LEU A 377 -8.95 22.19 2.49
N GLU A 378 -8.50 21.39 3.43
CA GLU A 378 -9.33 20.84 4.49
C GLU A 378 -8.78 21.20 5.86
N TYR A 379 -9.70 21.42 6.79
CA TYR A 379 -9.40 21.57 8.20
C TYR A 379 -10.24 20.58 8.99
N GLY A 380 -9.62 19.91 9.95
CA GLY A 380 -10.33 18.95 10.77
C GLY A 380 -9.78 18.72 12.16
N TYR A 381 -10.49 17.86 12.88
CA TYR A 381 -10.20 17.50 14.25
C TYR A 381 -10.48 16.03 14.52
N SER A 382 -9.42 15.29 14.90
CA SER A 382 -9.49 13.88 15.26
C SER A 382 -9.62 13.71 16.78
N LEU A 383 -10.79 13.27 17.22
CA LEU A 383 -11.17 13.07 18.61
C LEU A 383 -11.07 11.59 19.01
N PRO A 384 -10.29 11.21 20.04
CA PRO A 384 -10.22 9.84 20.51
C PRO A 384 -11.48 9.44 21.29
N VAL A 385 -12.13 8.35 20.89
CA VAL A 385 -13.40 7.87 21.47
C VAL A 385 -13.24 6.54 22.21
N ALA A 386 -12.46 5.60 21.66
CA ALA A 386 -12.18 4.30 22.29
C ALA A 386 -10.71 3.92 22.17
N ARG A 387 -10.31 2.80 22.77
CA ARG A 387 -8.90 2.36 22.85
C ARG A 387 -8.16 2.36 21.50
N ARG A 388 -8.84 2.11 20.38
CA ARG A 388 -8.27 2.21 19.02
C ARG A 388 -9.15 3.02 18.07
N LEU A 389 -10.18 3.73 18.55
CA LEU A 389 -11.13 4.42 17.68
C LEU A 389 -11.08 5.93 17.93
N ASN A 390 -11.02 6.68 16.84
CA ASN A 390 -11.20 8.12 16.80
C ASN A 390 -12.42 8.47 15.94
N LEU A 391 -13.03 9.62 16.22
CA LEU A 391 -13.96 10.30 15.32
C LEU A 391 -13.24 11.50 14.72
N ASP A 392 -13.16 11.56 13.39
CA ASP A 392 -12.52 12.64 12.66
C ASP A 392 -13.58 13.53 12.00
N PHE A 393 -13.52 14.83 12.27
CA PHE A 393 -14.44 15.83 11.74
C PHE A 393 -13.68 16.72 10.77
N VAL A 394 -14.11 16.79 9.51
CA VAL A 394 -13.40 17.57 8.48
C VAL A 394 -14.38 18.43 7.70
N ILE A 395 -13.98 19.66 7.43
CA ILE A 395 -14.62 20.54 6.46
C ILE A 395 -13.57 21.00 5.46
N GLY A 396 -13.93 21.01 4.17
CA GLY A 396 -13.03 21.42 3.10
C GLY A 396 -13.66 22.45 2.17
N LEU A 397 -12.83 23.42 1.80
CA LEU A 397 -13.14 24.48 0.85
C LEU A 397 -12.24 24.30 -0.37
N GLY A 398 -12.83 24.37 -1.55
CA GLY A 398 -12.11 24.06 -2.77
C GLY A 398 -12.85 24.47 -4.03
N TYR A 399 -12.23 24.08 -5.14
CA TYR A 399 -12.77 24.25 -6.46
C TYR A 399 -13.25 22.90 -6.99
N TRP A 400 -14.50 22.85 -7.44
CA TRP A 400 -15.09 21.72 -8.13
C TRP A 400 -15.28 22.08 -9.60
N GLY A 401 -14.53 21.37 -10.46
CA GLY A 401 -14.58 21.45 -11.90
C GLY A 401 -15.07 20.14 -12.54
N GLY A 402 -15.76 20.24 -13.67
CA GLY A 402 -16.13 19.09 -14.46
C GLY A 402 -17.33 19.34 -15.36
N GLU A 403 -17.50 18.49 -16.37
CA GLU A 403 -18.68 18.51 -17.22
C GLU A 403 -19.79 17.70 -16.54
N TYR A 404 -21.02 18.25 -16.55
CA TYR A 404 -22.20 17.52 -16.12
C TYR A 404 -23.34 17.70 -17.11
N HIS A 405 -24.19 16.69 -17.14
CA HIS A 405 -25.27 16.57 -18.08
C HIS A 405 -26.59 16.43 -17.35
N THR A 406 -27.60 17.08 -17.90
CA THR A 406 -28.97 17.02 -17.39
C THR A 406 -29.81 16.26 -18.41
N TYR A 407 -30.56 15.27 -17.96
CA TYR A 407 -31.43 14.47 -18.82
C TYR A 407 -32.80 14.29 -18.16
N ASP A 408 -33.83 14.12 -18.98
CA ASP A 408 -35.17 13.76 -18.50
C ASP A 408 -35.49 12.32 -18.91
N PRO A 409 -36.01 11.50 -17.98
CA PRO A 409 -36.64 10.23 -18.32
C PRO A 409 -38.00 10.54 -18.96
N VAL A 410 -38.15 10.26 -20.26
CA VAL A 410 -39.43 10.33 -20.98
C VAL A 410 -39.73 8.93 -21.50
N ASP A 411 -40.78 8.32 -20.96
CA ASP A 411 -41.13 6.90 -21.16
C ASP A 411 -39.96 5.96 -20.75
N ASP A 412 -39.42 5.17 -21.69
CA ASP A 412 -38.26 4.28 -21.52
C ASP A 412 -36.94 4.87 -22.08
N HIS A 413 -36.94 6.16 -22.48
CA HIS A 413 -35.81 6.83 -23.11
C HIS A 413 -35.26 7.98 -22.26
N TYR A 414 -33.94 8.11 -22.22
CA TYR A 414 -33.24 9.21 -21.54
C TYR A 414 -32.92 10.31 -22.55
N VAL A 415 -33.67 11.42 -22.48
CA VAL A 415 -33.50 12.54 -23.40
C VAL A 415 -32.51 13.54 -22.81
N TRP A 416 -31.38 13.69 -23.48
CA TRP A 416 -30.36 14.67 -23.16
C TRP A 416 -30.92 16.09 -23.33
N LYS A 417 -30.95 16.87 -22.24
CA LYS A 417 -31.41 18.26 -22.28
C LYS A 417 -30.28 19.24 -22.51
N GLU A 418 -29.23 19.14 -21.71
CA GLU A 418 -28.17 20.14 -21.70
C GLU A 418 -26.84 19.58 -21.17
N THR A 419 -25.76 20.11 -21.71
CA THR A 419 -24.39 19.89 -21.26
C THR A 419 -23.87 21.18 -20.66
N ARG A 420 -23.46 21.15 -19.39
CA ARG A 420 -22.95 22.32 -18.67
C ARG A 420 -21.58 22.04 -18.09
N GLN A 421 -20.76 23.08 -18.05
CA GLN A 421 -19.49 23.07 -17.32
C GLN A 421 -19.72 23.55 -15.89
N ARG A 422 -19.28 22.76 -14.91
CA ARG A 422 -19.32 23.10 -13.50
C ARG A 422 -18.09 23.91 -13.16
N HIS A 423 -18.31 25.11 -12.62
CA HIS A 423 -17.30 25.95 -12.01
C HIS A 423 -17.83 26.37 -10.64
N TRP A 424 -17.50 25.62 -9.60
CA TRP A 424 -17.95 25.90 -8.24
C TRP A 424 -16.75 26.13 -7.34
N PHE A 425 -16.77 27.25 -6.60
CA PHE A 425 -15.81 27.53 -5.54
C PHE A 425 -16.58 27.72 -4.23
N GLY A 426 -16.24 26.93 -3.22
CA GLY A 426 -16.94 26.97 -1.94
C GLY A 426 -16.73 25.71 -1.12
N PRO A 427 -17.68 25.36 -0.23
CA PRO A 427 -17.67 24.09 0.47
C PRO A 427 -17.76 22.95 -0.53
N THR A 428 -16.75 22.09 -0.51
CA THR A 428 -16.62 20.94 -1.44
C THR A 428 -16.36 19.63 -0.71
N LYS A 429 -16.08 19.66 0.60
CA LYS A 429 -15.91 18.46 1.42
C LYS A 429 -16.51 18.65 2.81
N ALA A 430 -17.19 17.62 3.30
CA ALA A 430 -17.57 17.46 4.69
C ALA A 430 -17.46 15.97 5.05
N GLU A 431 -16.80 15.66 6.16
CA GLU A 431 -16.52 14.28 6.57
C GLU A 431 -16.73 14.14 8.08
N ILE A 432 -17.47 13.10 8.46
CA ILE A 432 -17.50 12.60 9.85
C ILE A 432 -17.06 11.15 9.76
N SER A 433 -15.78 10.92 10.01
CA SER A 433 -15.16 9.61 9.80
C SER A 433 -14.95 8.86 11.10
N LEU A 434 -15.34 7.57 11.08
CA LEU A 434 -14.92 6.63 12.09
C LEU A 434 -13.53 6.11 11.72
N VAL A 435 -12.54 6.39 12.57
CA VAL A 435 -11.13 6.10 12.31
C VAL A 435 -10.64 5.01 13.25
N TRP A 436 -10.18 3.89 12.69
CA TRP A 436 -9.58 2.78 13.41
C TRP A 436 -8.06 2.82 13.34
N LEU A 437 -7.43 2.99 14.50
CA LEU A 437 -5.99 3.11 14.68
C LEU A 437 -5.28 1.74 14.68
N ILE A 438 -4.42 1.56 13.68
CA ILE A 438 -3.60 0.36 13.44
C ILE A 438 -2.14 0.69 13.72
N GLY A 439 -1.40 -0.30 14.25
CA GLY A 439 -0.01 -0.14 14.66
C GLY A 439 0.28 -0.64 16.07
N ARG A 440 1.54 -1.02 16.30
CA ARG A 440 2.05 -1.40 17.63
C ARG A 440 2.17 -0.14 18.49
N GLY A 441 1.48 -0.12 19.62
CA GLY A 441 1.48 1.03 20.53
C GLY A 441 0.47 2.14 20.18
N ASN A 442 -0.24 2.04 19.04
CA ASN A 442 -1.24 3.04 18.64
C ASN A 442 -2.57 2.84 19.37
N TYR A 443 -2.61 3.19 20.66
CA TYR A 443 -3.81 3.11 21.50
C TYR A 443 -4.13 4.47 22.11
N ASN A 444 -5.41 4.76 22.33
CA ASN A 444 -5.84 5.88 23.14
C ASN A 444 -5.76 5.48 24.61
N GLU A 445 -5.13 6.32 25.43
CA GLU A 445 -5.15 6.13 26.87
C GLU A 445 -6.59 6.27 27.39
N LYS A 446 -6.98 5.39 28.32
CA LYS A 446 -8.32 5.47 28.93
C LYS A 446 -8.42 6.77 29.70
N LYS A 447 -9.36 7.63 29.34
CA LYS A 447 -9.86 8.68 30.24
C LYS A 447 -10.65 7.99 31.36
N GLY A 448 -9.96 7.64 32.43
CA GLY A 448 -10.53 7.01 33.62
C GLY A 448 -9.47 6.85 34.68
N GLY A 449 -9.43 7.80 35.62
CA GLY A 449 -8.46 7.84 36.71
C GLY A 449 -8.54 6.63 37.64
N LYS A 450 -7.48 6.49 38.44
CA LYS A 450 -7.42 5.68 39.64
C LYS A 450 -8.76 5.75 40.40
N ARG A 451 -9.34 4.60 40.71
CA ARG A 451 -10.21 4.45 41.88
C ARG A 451 -9.38 3.88 42.99
#